data_AF-A0A2V6XPQ1-F1
#
_entry.id   AF-A0A2V6XPQ1-F1
#
_cell.length_a   1.000
_cell.length_b   1.000
_cell.length_c   1.000
_cell.angle_alpha   90.00
_cell.angle_beta   90.00
_cell.angle_gamma   90.00
#
_symmetry.space_group_name_H-M   'P 1'
#
loop_
_entity.id
_entity.type
_entity.pdbx_description
1 polymer ?
#
loop_
_entity_poly.entity_id
_entity_poly.type
_entity_poly.pdbx_seq_one_letter_code
_entity_poly.pdbx_strand_id
1 'polypeptide(L)'
;MTTASNLLAFLGLMVTLLIVWRQSWPARLRLFVAQSLLLAALASTIGVLAHRRGLLLVAAVLAVVKGWVIPRVLARIASGDPVRPLAPGRSSGIALLVAGGLVVAAYVIMLPVTAAAELPTERAIPLAFAMALIGLSLCVTGRDALGHILGFLVFENGIFGLAILATYGLPGIVEAGVFLDVLVIVLIMEAVVVQVRREHDSIDVDRLNELRG
;
A
#
# COMPACT_ATOMS: atom_id res chain seq x y z
N MET A 1 -16.38 15.26 14.07
CA MET A 1 -16.14 13.79 13.97
C MET A 1 -15.93 13.35 12.53
N THR A 2 -16.73 13.83 11.57
CA THR A 2 -16.69 13.41 10.15
C THR A 2 -15.60 14.08 9.32
N THR A 3 -15.30 15.36 9.57
CA THR A 3 -14.37 16.17 8.76
C THR A 3 -12.93 15.67 8.80
N ALA A 4 -12.42 15.30 9.98
CA ALA A 4 -11.05 14.80 10.13
C ALA A 4 -10.83 13.46 9.40
N SER A 5 -11.72 12.48 9.61
CA SER A 5 -11.66 11.18 8.95
C SER A 5 -11.81 11.29 7.43
N ASN A 6 -12.73 12.14 6.97
CA ASN A 6 -12.92 12.41 5.54
C ASN A 6 -11.69 13.07 4.92
N LEU A 7 -11.09 14.05 5.63
CA LEU A 7 -9.88 14.72 5.16
C LEU A 7 -8.70 13.75 5.06
N LEU A 8 -8.51 12.89 6.07
CA LEU A 8 -7.44 11.88 6.06
C LEU A 8 -7.64 10.85 4.94
N ALA A 9 -8.87 10.37 4.72
CA ALA A 9 -9.18 9.46 3.62
C ALA A 9 -8.97 10.11 2.25
N PHE A 10 -9.36 11.37 2.09
CA PHE A 10 -9.14 12.15 0.87
C PHE A 10 -7.66 12.37 0.59
N LEU A 11 -6.89 12.76 1.60
CA LEU A 11 -5.43 12.89 1.50
C LEU A 11 -4.79 11.54 1.16
N GLY A 12 -5.26 10.45 1.75
CA GLY A 12 -4.83 9.09 1.42
C GLY A 12 -5.05 8.76 -0.06
N LEU A 13 -6.24 9.07 -0.60
CA LEU A 13 -6.53 8.88 -2.02
C LEU A 13 -5.64 9.76 -2.90
N MET A 14 -5.42 11.02 -2.52
CA MET A 14 -4.55 11.93 -3.25
C MET A 14 -3.11 11.39 -3.31
N VAL A 15 -2.59 10.89 -2.19
CA VAL A 15 -1.28 10.24 -2.14
C VAL A 15 -1.26 8.98 -3.00
N THR A 16 -2.34 8.20 -3.02
CA THR A 16 -2.48 7.00 -3.89
C THR A 16 -2.37 7.37 -5.37
N LEU A 17 -3.05 8.43 -5.80
CA LEU A 17 -2.96 8.93 -7.18
C LEU A 17 -1.55 9.46 -7.50
N LEU A 18 -0.87 10.09 -6.53
CA LEU A 18 0.53 10.49 -6.69
C LEU A 18 1.46 9.27 -6.82
N ILE A 19 1.19 8.15 -6.14
CA ILE A 19 1.95 6.90 -6.30
C ILE A 19 1.80 6.39 -7.75
N VAL A 20 0.59 6.42 -8.31
CA VAL A 20 0.33 6.05 -9.71
C VAL A 20 1.06 6.97 -10.69
N TRP A 21 1.08 8.28 -10.41
CA TRP A 21 1.70 9.26 -11.29
C TRP A 21 3.23 9.19 -11.29
N ARG A 22 3.85 9.01 -10.13
CA ARG A 22 5.32 8.98 -9.98
C ARG A 22 5.90 7.67 -10.49
N GLN A 23 6.87 7.75 -11.40
CA GLN A 23 7.52 6.55 -11.94
C GLN A 23 8.78 6.14 -11.16
N SER A 24 9.42 7.05 -10.44
CA SER A 24 10.64 6.73 -9.68
C SER A 24 10.34 5.91 -8.43
N TRP A 25 11.07 4.82 -8.25
CA TRP A 25 10.93 3.94 -7.09
C TRP A 25 11.12 4.68 -5.74
N PRO A 26 12.16 5.51 -5.54
CA PRO A 26 12.33 6.23 -4.27
C PRO A 26 11.22 7.23 -3.97
N ALA A 27 10.54 7.79 -4.99
CA ALA A 27 9.40 8.68 -4.78
C ALA A 27 8.15 7.89 -4.41
N ARG A 28 7.89 6.78 -5.10
CA ARG A 28 6.77 5.87 -4.80
C ARG A 28 6.87 5.31 -3.37
N LEU A 29 8.07 4.91 -2.95
CA LEU A 29 8.30 4.41 -1.59
C LEU A 29 8.03 5.48 -0.52
N ARG A 30 8.49 6.72 -0.74
CA ARG A 30 8.21 7.86 0.17
C ARG A 30 6.71 8.18 0.25
N LEU A 31 6.01 8.13 -0.87
CA LEU A 31 4.57 8.34 -0.91
C LEU A 31 3.82 7.20 -0.20
N PHE A 32 4.27 5.95 -0.34
CA PHE A 32 3.73 4.83 0.44
C PHE A 32 3.89 5.03 1.95
N VAL A 33 5.03 5.53 2.41
CA VAL A 33 5.23 5.89 3.82
C VAL A 33 4.23 6.98 4.24
N ALA A 34 4.09 8.04 3.45
CA ALA A 34 3.12 9.09 3.73
C ALA A 34 1.69 8.55 3.80
N GLN A 35 1.29 7.67 2.87
CA GLN A 35 -0.02 7.02 2.87
C GLN A 35 -0.25 6.16 4.12
N SER A 36 0.76 5.40 4.54
CA SER A 36 0.70 4.55 5.73
C SER A 36 0.62 5.37 7.01
N LEU A 37 1.31 6.51 7.09
CA LEU A 37 1.21 7.44 8.21
C LEU A 37 -0.18 8.11 8.27
N LEU A 38 -0.77 8.47 7.12
CA LEU A 38 -2.15 8.96 7.07
C LEU A 38 -3.15 7.90 7.55
N LEU A 39 -2.94 6.63 7.19
CA LEU A 39 -3.76 5.52 7.68
C LEU A 39 -3.60 5.31 9.19
N ALA A 40 -2.38 5.39 9.73
CA ALA A 40 -2.14 5.32 11.17
C ALA A 40 -2.80 6.51 11.91
N ALA A 41 -2.77 7.72 11.33
CA ALA A 41 -3.48 8.87 11.86
C ALA A 41 -5.00 8.68 11.83
N LEU A 42 -5.54 8.07 10.77
CA LEU A 42 -6.97 7.72 10.66
C LEU A 42 -7.37 6.71 11.74
N ALA A 43 -6.59 5.63 11.87
CA ALA A 43 -6.78 4.60 12.90
C ALA A 43 -6.70 5.19 14.32
N SER A 44 -5.75 6.09 14.56
CA SER A 44 -5.60 6.80 15.85
C SER A 44 -6.81 7.67 16.14
N THR A 45 -7.25 8.46 15.15
CA THR A 45 -8.43 9.35 15.28
C THR A 45 -9.65 8.53 15.67
N ILE A 46 -9.90 7.42 14.97
CA ILE A 46 -11.06 6.56 15.25
C ILE A 46 -10.89 5.80 16.58
N GLY A 47 -9.68 5.36 16.92
CA GLY A 47 -9.37 4.69 18.18
C GLY A 47 -9.58 5.58 19.42
N VAL A 48 -9.17 6.85 19.37
CA VAL A 48 -9.43 7.83 20.43
C VAL A 48 -10.94 8.07 20.58
N LEU A 49 -11.64 8.28 19.46
CA LEU A 49 -13.07 8.60 19.44
C LEU A 49 -13.95 7.42 19.89
N ALA A 50 -13.61 6.19 19.51
CA ALA A 50 -14.32 4.99 19.89
C ALA A 50 -13.89 4.43 21.27
N HIS A 51 -12.99 5.14 21.98
CA HIS A 51 -12.37 4.71 23.25
C HIS A 51 -11.77 3.29 23.20
N ARG A 52 -11.29 2.86 22.03
CA ARG A 52 -10.73 1.52 21.82
C ARG A 52 -9.21 1.58 21.81
N ARG A 53 -8.61 1.21 22.95
CA ARG A 53 -7.15 1.11 23.10
C ARG A 53 -6.50 0.17 22.08
N GLY A 54 -7.21 -0.88 21.66
CA GLY A 54 -6.75 -1.80 20.61
C GLY A 54 -6.41 -1.10 19.30
N LEU A 55 -7.22 -0.12 18.85
CA LEU A 55 -6.92 0.61 17.62
C LEU A 55 -5.68 1.50 17.72
N LEU A 56 -5.39 2.03 18.92
CA LEU A 56 -4.20 2.84 19.14
C LEU A 56 -2.94 1.98 19.04
N LEU A 57 -2.99 0.76 19.57
CA LEU A 57 -1.91 -0.21 19.41
C LEU A 57 -1.70 -0.54 17.93
N VAL A 58 -2.79 -0.79 17.20
CA VAL A 58 -2.71 -1.06 15.75
C VAL A 58 -2.15 0.13 14.98
N ALA A 59 -2.58 1.36 15.31
CA ALA A 59 -2.04 2.56 14.69
C ALA A 59 -0.53 2.71 14.93
N ALA A 60 -0.06 2.40 16.16
CA ALA A 60 1.36 2.39 16.47
C ALA A 60 2.11 1.31 15.67
N VAL A 61 1.55 0.10 15.57
CA VAL A 61 2.12 -0.99 14.76
C VAL A 61 2.20 -0.58 13.29
N LEU A 62 1.15 -0.01 12.71
CA LEU A 62 1.16 0.49 11.33
C LEU A 62 2.23 1.56 11.13
N ALA A 63 2.34 2.52 12.04
CA ALA A 63 3.34 3.59 11.95
C ALA A 63 4.77 3.03 12.00
N VAL A 64 5.04 2.05 12.88
CA VAL A 64 6.37 1.45 13.01
C VAL A 64 6.67 0.50 11.84
N VAL A 65 5.79 -0.47 11.59
CA VAL A 65 6.02 -1.51 10.58
C VAL A 65 6.01 -0.91 9.18
N LYS A 66 4.95 -0.17 8.81
CA LYS A 66 4.79 0.38 7.46
C LYS A 66 5.51 1.71 7.26
N GLY A 67 5.65 2.52 8.32
CA GLY A 67 6.39 3.78 8.24
C GLY A 67 7.91 3.64 8.34
N TRP A 68 8.42 2.54 8.91
CA TRP A 68 9.84 2.42 9.26
C TRP A 68 10.49 1.11 8.81
N VAL A 69 9.88 -0.05 9.09
CA VAL A 69 10.47 -1.37 8.83
C VAL A 69 10.41 -1.73 7.35
N ILE A 70 9.20 -1.83 6.78
CA ILE A 70 8.96 -2.15 5.37
C ILE A 70 9.75 -1.24 4.42
N PRO A 71 9.70 0.11 4.54
CA PRO A 71 10.43 0.97 3.62
C PRO A 71 11.94 0.79 3.69
N ARG A 72 12.52 0.45 4.85
CA ARG A 72 13.94 0.12 4.93
C ARG A 72 14.28 -1.18 4.25
N VAL A 73 13.48 -2.22 4.45
CA VAL A 73 13.69 -3.53 3.82
C VAL A 73 13.61 -3.36 2.30
N LEU A 74 12.56 -2.70 1.81
CA LEU A 74 12.36 -2.42 0.38
C LEU A 74 13.46 -1.53 -0.21
N ALA A 75 13.94 -0.52 0.52
CA ALA A 75 15.06 0.31 0.06
C ALA A 75 16.37 -0.47 -0.05
N ARG A 76 16.65 -1.39 0.90
CA ARG A 76 17.84 -2.26 0.85
C ARG A 76 17.79 -3.22 -0.33
N ILE A 77 16.64 -3.87 -0.55
CA ILE A 77 16.46 -4.78 -1.69
C ILE A 77 16.66 -4.02 -3.00
N ALA A 78 16.11 -2.81 -3.11
CA ALA A 78 16.26 -1.99 -4.31
C ALA A 78 17.69 -1.46 -4.54
N SER A 79 18.54 -1.38 -3.51
CA SER A 79 19.94 -0.95 -3.67
C SER A 79 20.88 -2.07 -4.16
N GLY A 80 20.46 -3.34 -4.09
CA GLY A 80 21.24 -4.48 -4.57
C GLY A 80 21.00 -4.85 -6.04
N ASP A 81 19.96 -4.31 -6.69
CA ASP A 81 19.68 -4.54 -8.10
C ASP A 81 20.33 -3.38 -8.91
N PRO A 82 21.18 -3.62 -9.91
CA PRO A 82 21.69 -2.55 -10.76
C PRO A 82 20.50 -1.82 -11.35
N VAL A 83 20.47 -0.49 -11.14
CA VAL A 83 19.39 0.42 -11.51
C VAL A 83 19.01 0.21 -12.97
N ARG A 84 18.13 -0.74 -13.27
CA ARG A 84 17.51 -0.84 -14.58
C ARG A 84 16.65 0.41 -14.68
N PRO A 85 16.90 1.30 -15.66
CA PRO A 85 15.94 2.33 -15.97
C PRO A 85 14.61 1.61 -16.17
N LEU A 86 13.62 1.95 -15.35
CA LEU A 86 12.25 1.47 -15.57
C LEU A 86 11.98 1.66 -17.05
N ALA A 87 11.85 0.56 -17.79
CA ALA A 87 11.62 0.62 -19.22
C ALA A 87 10.45 1.59 -19.45
N PRO A 88 10.63 2.66 -20.25
CA PRO A 88 9.64 3.71 -20.43
C PRO A 88 8.48 3.16 -21.25
N GLY A 89 7.62 2.37 -20.62
CA GLY A 89 6.65 1.52 -21.34
C GLY A 89 5.19 1.83 -21.03
N ARG A 90 4.87 2.69 -20.05
CA ARG A 90 3.49 3.16 -19.87
C ARG A 90 3.49 4.66 -19.72
N SER A 91 2.77 5.35 -20.61
CA SER A 91 2.34 6.71 -20.34
C SER A 91 1.68 6.71 -18.96
N SER A 92 2.21 7.51 -18.02
CA SER A 92 1.56 7.73 -16.71
C SER A 92 0.08 8.12 -16.90
N GLY A 93 -0.28 8.71 -18.04
CA GLY A 93 -1.64 9.08 -18.39
C GLY A 93 -2.62 7.89 -18.42
N ILE A 94 -2.27 6.74 -19.02
CA ILE A 94 -3.18 5.59 -19.08
C ILE A 94 -3.43 5.04 -17.68
N ALA A 95 -2.37 4.92 -16.86
CA ALA A 95 -2.50 4.45 -15.49
C ALA A 95 -3.37 5.40 -14.63
N LEU A 96 -3.23 6.72 -14.84
CA LEU A 96 -4.05 7.72 -14.17
C LEU A 96 -5.52 7.69 -14.63
N LEU A 97 -5.76 7.46 -15.93
CA LEU A 97 -7.12 7.29 -16.47
C LEU A 97 -7.80 6.05 -15.88
N VAL A 98 -7.08 4.93 -15.80
CA VAL A 98 -7.56 3.71 -15.13
C VAL A 98 -7.85 3.99 -13.66
N ALA A 99 -6.94 4.67 -12.95
CA ALA A 99 -7.14 5.03 -11.55
C ALA A 99 -8.37 5.94 -11.37
N GLY A 100 -8.57 6.94 -12.23
CA GLY A 100 -9.75 7.79 -12.24
C GLY A 100 -11.04 7.01 -12.49
N GLY A 101 -11.02 6.08 -13.45
CA GLY A 101 -12.14 5.16 -13.69
C GLY A 101 -12.45 4.27 -12.49
N LEU A 102 -11.42 3.77 -11.80
CA LEU A 102 -11.57 2.99 -10.57
C LEU A 102 -12.14 3.82 -9.42
N VAL A 103 -11.81 5.11 -9.32
CA VAL A 103 -12.46 6.02 -8.35
C VAL A 103 -13.95 6.11 -8.65
N VAL A 104 -14.34 6.36 -9.90
CA VAL A 104 -15.77 6.43 -10.28
C VAL A 104 -16.47 5.10 -9.98
N ALA A 105 -15.87 3.98 -10.37
CA ALA A 105 -16.41 2.65 -10.09
C ALA A 105 -16.59 2.40 -8.59
N ALA A 106 -15.62 2.79 -7.76
CA ALA A 106 -15.70 2.65 -6.31
C ALA A 106 -16.91 3.40 -5.72
N TYR A 107 -17.16 4.63 -6.19
CA TYR A 107 -18.32 5.40 -5.76
C TYR A 107 -19.63 4.75 -6.20
N VAL A 108 -19.72 4.28 -7.44
CA VAL A 108 -20.90 3.57 -7.97
C VAL A 108 -21.20 2.30 -7.18
N ILE A 109 -20.17 1.51 -6.87
CA ILE A 109 -20.31 0.24 -6.14
C ILE A 109 -20.68 0.49 -4.67
N MET A 110 -20.17 1.56 -4.07
CA MET A 110 -20.40 1.85 -2.65
C MET A 110 -21.66 2.67 -2.36
N LEU A 111 -22.33 3.21 -3.38
CA LEU A 111 -23.62 3.91 -3.26
C LEU A 111 -24.64 3.20 -2.33
N PRO A 112 -24.98 1.91 -2.52
CA PRO A 112 -25.93 1.22 -1.65
C PRO A 112 -25.43 1.08 -0.21
N VAL A 113 -24.12 0.89 -0.02
CA VAL A 113 -23.50 0.79 1.31
C VAL A 113 -23.60 2.13 2.03
N THR A 114 -23.30 3.24 1.35
CA THR A 114 -23.41 4.58 1.92
C THR A 114 -24.85 5.01 2.15
N ALA A 115 -25.79 4.57 1.32
CA ALA A 115 -27.21 4.88 1.48
C ALA A 115 -27.86 4.12 2.65
N ALA A 116 -27.37 2.91 2.95
CA ALA A 116 -27.86 2.08 4.05
C ALA A 116 -27.15 2.35 5.39
N ALA A 117 -25.96 2.96 5.35
CA ALA A 117 -25.16 3.20 6.54
C ALA A 117 -25.45 4.57 7.17
N GLU A 118 -26.09 4.61 8.33
CA GLU A 118 -26.15 5.80 9.20
C GLU A 118 -24.82 6.03 9.94
N LEU A 119 -23.70 5.87 9.25
CA LEU A 119 -22.37 5.99 9.83
C LEU A 119 -21.83 7.41 9.62
N PRO A 120 -21.26 8.06 10.66
CA PRO A 120 -20.64 9.37 10.49
C PRO A 120 -19.44 9.38 9.50
N THR A 121 -18.93 8.21 9.12
CA THR A 121 -17.80 7.99 8.20
C THR A 121 -18.23 7.62 6.78
N GLU A 122 -19.54 7.61 6.47
CA GLU A 122 -20.10 7.18 5.17
C GLU A 122 -19.35 7.74 3.95
N ARG A 123 -18.94 9.02 4.01
CA ARG A 123 -18.32 9.73 2.88
C ARG A 123 -16.89 9.31 2.60
N ALA A 124 -16.22 8.73 3.60
CA ALA A 124 -14.85 8.24 3.48
C ALA A 124 -14.78 6.78 2.98
N ILE A 125 -15.87 6.01 3.08
CA ILE A 125 -15.93 4.60 2.67
C ILE A 125 -15.59 4.43 1.18
N PRO A 126 -16.23 5.16 0.22
CA PRO A 126 -15.88 5.04 -1.19
C PRO A 126 -14.43 5.44 -1.50
N LEU A 127 -13.89 6.42 -0.77
CA LEU A 127 -12.50 6.86 -0.94
C LEU A 127 -11.52 5.73 -0.59
N ALA A 128 -11.74 5.05 0.53
CA ALA A 128 -10.90 3.93 0.94
C ALA A 128 -11.05 2.71 0.04
N PHE A 129 -12.26 2.45 -0.44
CA PHE A 129 -12.48 1.42 -1.44
C PHE A 129 -11.78 1.72 -2.77
N ALA A 130 -11.80 2.97 -3.23
CA ALA A 130 -11.05 3.40 -4.40
C ALA A 130 -9.54 3.19 -4.22
N MET A 131 -8.98 3.54 -3.04
CA MET A 131 -7.58 3.28 -2.72
C MET A 131 -7.23 1.79 -2.82
N ALA A 132 -8.11 0.92 -2.32
CA ALA A 132 -7.93 -0.53 -2.45
C ALA A 132 -7.92 -0.96 -3.92
N LEU A 133 -8.92 -0.58 -4.72
CA LEU A 133 -8.97 -0.95 -6.14
C LEU A 133 -7.74 -0.45 -6.93
N ILE A 134 -7.27 0.77 -6.65
CA ILE A 134 -6.06 1.32 -7.28
C ILE A 134 -4.81 0.53 -6.85
N GLY A 135 -4.68 0.22 -5.56
CA GLY A 135 -3.59 -0.62 -5.05
C GLY A 135 -3.58 -2.00 -5.71
N LEU A 136 -4.75 -2.62 -5.86
CA LEU A 136 -4.90 -3.91 -6.52
C LEU A 136 -4.47 -3.81 -7.99
N SER A 137 -4.87 -2.74 -8.69
CA SER A 137 -4.42 -2.48 -10.06
C SER A 137 -2.90 -2.32 -10.16
N LEU A 138 -2.28 -1.60 -9.23
CA LEU A 138 -0.82 -1.48 -9.14
C LEU A 138 -0.15 -2.83 -8.87
N CYS A 139 -0.75 -3.66 -8.01
CA CYS A 139 -0.27 -5.01 -7.72
C CYS A 139 -0.28 -5.87 -8.98
N VAL A 140 -1.40 -5.92 -9.70
CA VAL A 140 -1.56 -6.76 -10.92
C VAL A 140 -0.72 -6.25 -12.09
N THR A 141 -0.49 -4.94 -12.18
CA THR A 141 0.26 -4.32 -13.29
C THR A 141 1.74 -4.06 -12.98
N GLY A 142 2.24 -4.56 -11.84
CA GLY A 142 3.64 -4.52 -11.45
C GLY A 142 4.54 -5.16 -12.52
N ARG A 143 5.73 -4.59 -12.75
CA ARG A 143 6.68 -5.14 -13.74
C ARG A 143 7.77 -6.00 -13.10
N ASP A 144 8.03 -5.75 -11.84
CA ASP A 144 9.07 -6.34 -11.01
C ASP A 144 8.48 -6.69 -9.64
N ALA A 145 9.17 -7.55 -8.88
CA ALA A 145 8.70 -7.97 -7.55
C ALA A 145 8.42 -6.76 -6.63
N LEU A 146 9.27 -5.73 -6.69
CA LEU A 146 9.11 -4.50 -5.93
C LEU A 146 7.82 -3.73 -6.29
N GLY A 147 7.48 -3.64 -7.58
CA GLY A 147 6.21 -3.05 -8.03
C GLY A 147 4.98 -3.82 -7.55
N HIS A 148 5.01 -5.16 -7.61
CA HIS A 148 3.94 -6.02 -7.10
C HIS A 148 3.76 -5.84 -5.59
N ILE A 149 4.86 -5.89 -4.82
CA ILE A 149 4.83 -5.69 -3.36
C ILE A 149 4.29 -4.30 -3.01
N LEU A 150 4.77 -3.25 -3.68
CA LEU A 150 4.28 -1.90 -3.42
C LEU A 150 2.78 -1.78 -3.73
N GLY A 151 2.32 -2.34 -4.84
CA GLY A 151 0.90 -2.35 -5.18
C GLY A 151 0.06 -3.09 -4.13
N PHE A 152 0.53 -4.25 -3.68
CA PHE A 152 -0.10 -5.02 -2.62
C PHE A 152 -0.18 -4.25 -1.30
N LEU A 153 0.90 -3.56 -0.90
CA LEU A 153 0.93 -2.72 0.30
C LEU A 153 -0.05 -1.54 0.23
N VAL A 154 -0.19 -0.92 -0.94
CA VAL A 154 -1.19 0.14 -1.18
C VAL A 154 -2.61 -0.42 -1.14
N PHE A 155 -2.84 -1.60 -1.71
CA PHE A 155 -4.12 -2.31 -1.67
C PHE A 155 -4.54 -2.60 -0.23
N GLU A 156 -3.63 -3.18 0.54
CA GLU A 156 -3.81 -3.49 1.95
C GLU A 156 -4.17 -2.24 2.75
N ASN A 157 -3.45 -1.13 2.55
CA ASN A 157 -3.76 0.12 3.23
C ASN A 157 -5.19 0.61 2.90
N GLY A 158 -5.63 0.44 1.65
CA GLY A 158 -7.00 0.73 1.24
C GLY A 158 -8.05 -0.15 1.94
N ILE A 159 -7.84 -1.47 1.97
CA ILE A 159 -8.73 -2.42 2.65
C ILE A 159 -8.77 -2.17 4.15
N PHE A 160 -7.62 -1.93 4.78
CA PHE A 160 -7.55 -1.64 6.21
C PHE A 160 -8.28 -0.33 6.53
N GLY A 161 -8.05 0.73 5.76
CA GLY A 161 -8.76 2.00 5.90
C GLY A 161 -10.28 1.83 5.73
N LEU A 162 -10.70 1.08 4.70
CA LEU A 162 -12.10 0.78 4.43
C LEU A 162 -12.75 0.07 5.62
N ALA A 163 -12.05 -0.91 6.18
CA ALA A 163 -12.58 -1.71 7.27
C ALA A 163 -12.69 -0.88 8.57
N ILE A 164 -11.71 -0.02 8.89
CA ILE A 164 -11.84 0.93 10.01
C ILE A 164 -13.06 1.84 9.80
N LEU A 165 -13.22 2.40 8.59
CA LEU A 165 -14.28 3.36 8.28
C LEU A 165 -15.67 2.73 8.26
N ALA A 166 -15.80 1.51 7.74
CA ALA A 166 -17.07 0.80 7.62
C ALA A 166 -17.53 0.18 8.95
N THR A 167 -16.62 -0.08 9.88
CA THR A 167 -16.95 -0.82 11.12
C THR A 167 -16.60 -0.08 12.40
N TYR A 168 -16.11 1.16 12.31
CA TYR A 168 -15.61 1.90 13.47
C TYR A 168 -14.49 1.15 14.23
N GLY A 169 -13.75 0.28 13.54
CA GLY A 169 -12.66 -0.48 14.14
C GLY A 169 -13.14 -1.64 15.02
N LEU A 170 -14.07 -2.47 14.53
CA LEU A 170 -14.46 -3.68 15.25
C LEU A 170 -13.26 -4.64 15.41
N PRO A 171 -13.16 -5.37 16.55
CA PRO A 171 -12.00 -6.22 16.88
C PRO A 171 -11.67 -7.27 15.81
N GLY A 172 -12.67 -7.93 15.21
CA GLY A 172 -12.43 -9.01 14.23
C GLY A 172 -11.78 -8.54 12.93
N ILE A 173 -11.88 -7.25 12.59
CA ILE A 173 -11.24 -6.67 11.41
C ILE A 173 -9.78 -6.35 11.65
N VAL A 174 -9.44 -5.96 12.88
CA VAL A 174 -8.04 -5.78 13.28
C VAL A 174 -7.28 -7.10 13.11
N GLU A 175 -7.89 -8.21 13.52
CA GLU A 175 -7.32 -9.54 13.37
C GLU A 175 -7.15 -9.92 11.89
N ALA A 176 -8.13 -9.62 11.03
CA ALA A 176 -8.01 -9.81 9.58
C ALA A 176 -6.86 -9.00 8.95
N GLY A 177 -6.59 -7.79 9.44
CA GLY A 177 -5.44 -6.98 9.03
C GLY A 177 -4.10 -7.63 9.36
N VAL A 178 -3.98 -8.27 10.53
CA VAL A 178 -2.77 -9.02 10.91
C VAL A 178 -2.53 -10.21 9.97
N PHE A 179 -3.58 -10.91 9.55
CA PHE A 179 -3.42 -11.98 8.55
C PHE A 179 -2.96 -11.46 7.19
N LEU A 180 -3.33 -10.23 6.83
CA LEU A 180 -2.89 -9.61 5.58
C LEU A 180 -1.43 -9.14 5.66
N ASP A 181 -0.97 -8.68 6.82
CA ASP A 181 0.45 -8.40 7.08
C ASP A 181 1.32 -9.67 6.93
N VAL A 182 0.80 -10.88 7.23
CA VAL A 182 1.50 -12.14 6.96
C VAL A 182 1.71 -12.35 5.46
N LEU A 183 0.74 -12.00 4.63
CA LEU A 183 0.88 -12.08 3.17
C LEU A 183 1.96 -11.10 2.67
N VAL A 184 2.05 -9.89 3.24
CA VAL A 184 3.17 -8.97 2.98
C VAL A 184 4.50 -9.64 3.28
N ILE A 185 4.64 -10.29 4.44
CA ILE A 185 5.88 -10.98 4.84
C ILE A 185 6.26 -12.05 3.81
N VAL A 186 5.28 -12.84 3.33
CA VAL A 186 5.53 -13.86 2.30
C VAL A 186 6.01 -13.23 1.00
N LEU A 187 5.37 -12.17 0.52
CA LEU A 187 5.77 -11.48 -0.71
C LEU A 187 7.17 -10.86 -0.60
N ILE A 188 7.48 -10.25 0.55
CA ILE A 188 8.81 -9.72 0.83
C ILE A 188 9.84 -10.87 0.83
N MET A 189 9.52 -11.99 1.47
CA MET A 189 10.41 -13.15 1.53
C MET A 189 10.68 -13.71 0.14
N GLU A 190 9.66 -13.82 -0.71
CA GLU A 190 9.82 -14.25 -2.10
C GLU A 190 10.75 -13.31 -2.87
N ALA A 191 10.56 -11.98 -2.75
CA ALA A 191 11.44 -11.01 -3.39
C ALA A 191 12.89 -11.10 -2.89
N VAL A 192 13.09 -11.31 -1.58
CA VAL A 192 14.42 -11.54 -1.01
C VAL A 192 15.05 -12.82 -1.57
N VAL A 193 14.29 -13.92 -1.68
CA VAL A 193 14.79 -15.17 -2.26
C VAL A 193 15.21 -15.00 -3.71
N VAL A 194 14.41 -14.27 -4.51
CA VAL A 194 14.76 -13.94 -5.90
C VAL A 194 16.05 -13.12 -5.96
N GLN A 195 16.21 -12.13 -5.07
CA GLN A 195 17.43 -11.33 -5.01
C GLN A 195 18.66 -12.16 -4.63
N VAL A 196 18.55 -13.01 -3.60
CA VAL A 196 19.65 -13.89 -3.17
C VAL A 196 20.08 -14.84 -4.29
N ARG A 197 19.12 -15.37 -5.06
CA ARG A 197 19.44 -16.22 -6.23
C ARG A 197 20.21 -15.44 -7.31
N ARG A 198 19.83 -14.20 -7.59
CA ARG A 198 20.54 -13.35 -8.57
C ARG A 198 21.98 -13.04 -8.16
N GLU A 199 22.21 -12.72 -6.88
CA GLU A 199 23.56 -12.47 -6.37
C GLU A 199 24.42 -13.75 -6.45
N HIS A 200 23.88 -14.92 -6.12
CA HIS A 200 24.61 -16.19 -6.24
C HIS A 200 24.97 -16.54 -7.69
N ASP A 201 24.03 -16.38 -8.63
CA ASP A 201 24.28 -16.61 -10.06
C ASP A 201 25.35 -15.66 -10.60
N SER A 202 25.42 -14.40 -10.13
CA SER A 202 26.50 -13.48 -10.54
C SER A 202 27.89 -13.88 -10.02
N ILE A 203 27.98 -14.41 -8.80
CA ILE A 203 29.26 -14.81 -8.18
C ILE A 203 29.85 -16.03 -8.90
N ASP A 204 29.00 -16.96 -9.34
CA ASP A 204 29.45 -18.18 -10.02
C ASP A 204 29.99 -17.88 -11.44
N VAL A 205 29.41 -16.89 -12.14
CA VAL A 205 29.89 -16.46 -13.47
C VAL A 205 31.25 -15.74 -13.39
N ASP A 206 31.47 -14.91 -12.36
CA ASP A 206 32.76 -14.23 -12.16
C ASP A 206 33.89 -15.22 -11.84
N ARG A 207 33.62 -16.25 -11.02
CA ARG A 207 34.60 -17.32 -10.73
C ARG A 207 34.96 -18.17 -11.94
N LEU A 208 34.05 -18.35 -12.89
CA LEU A 208 34.32 -19.11 -14.12
C LEU A 208 35.17 -18.31 -15.13
N ASN A 209 35.13 -16.98 -15.09
CA ASN A 209 36.00 -16.13 -15.91
C ASN A 209 37.44 -16.05 -15.38
N GLU A 210 37.65 -16.14 -14.07
CA GLU A 210 39.00 -16.15 -13.48
C GLU A 210 39.79 -17.43 -13.76
N LEU A 211 39.12 -18.54 -14.11
CA LEU A 211 39.76 -19.83 -14.43
C LEU A 211 40.10 -20.01 -15.92
N ARG A 212 39.79 -19.02 -16.75
CA ARG A 212 40.11 -19.01 -18.20
C ARG A 212 41.26 -18.05 -18.57
N GLY A 213 41.88 -17.39 -17.60
CA GLY A 213 43.13 -16.64 -17.76
C GLY A 213 44.32 -17.39 -17.19
#